data_AF-A0AAN6R8Q1-F1
#
_entry.id   AF-A0AAN6R8Q1-F1
#
_cell.length_a   1.000
_cell.length_b   1.000
_cell.length_c   1.000
_cell.angle_alpha   90.00
_cell.angle_beta   90.00
_cell.angle_gamma   90.00
#
_symmetry.space_group_name_H-M   'P 1'
#
loop_
_entity.id
_entity.type
_entity.pdbx_description
1 polymer ?
#
loop_
_entity_poly.entity_id
_entity_poly.type
_entity_poly.pdbx_seq_one_letter_code
_entity_poly.pdbx_strand_id
1 'polypeptide(L)'
;MAQGALKKIKPTTSSRKPNALGPKKGARVIAPKKASLVRQKKMNKKFTAGLTAKTERTLAERAGHLELLAGGKKNKDGKNGDAAGKGKKGTTG
;
A
#
# COMPACT_ATOMS: atom_id res chain seq x y z
N MET A 1 39.12 72.21 -1.25
CA MET A 1 38.14 71.38 -2.01
C MET A 1 38.41 69.91 -1.69
N ALA A 2 37.77 69.35 -0.64
CA ALA A 2 37.96 67.94 -0.27
C ALA A 2 36.65 67.18 -0.56
N GLN A 3 36.65 66.33 -1.59
CA GLN A 3 35.56 65.36 -1.80
C GLN A 3 35.75 64.17 -0.85
N GLY A 4 34.65 63.79 -0.21
CA GLY A 4 34.61 63.03 1.04
C GLY A 4 34.84 61.52 0.95
N ALA A 5 34.97 60.92 2.13
CA ALA A 5 35.24 59.51 2.35
C ALA A 5 34.19 58.58 1.70
N LEU A 6 34.68 57.56 0.99
CA LEU A 6 33.87 56.51 0.37
C LEU A 6 33.09 55.74 1.44
N LYS A 7 31.76 55.72 1.30
CA LYS A 7 30.86 54.97 2.17
C LYS A 7 31.15 53.47 2.02
N LYS A 8 31.46 52.79 3.13
CA LYS A 8 31.62 51.32 3.18
C LYS A 8 30.33 50.64 2.74
N ILE A 9 30.36 49.99 1.58
CA ILE A 9 29.28 49.14 1.09
C ILE A 9 29.25 47.91 2.02
N LYS A 10 28.17 47.80 2.81
CA LYS A 10 27.91 46.62 3.63
C LYS A 10 27.80 45.40 2.69
N PRO A 11 28.48 44.27 2.95
CA PRO A 11 28.24 43.08 2.16
C PRO A 11 26.78 42.69 2.34
N THR A 12 26.02 42.68 1.24
CA THR A 12 24.71 42.04 1.20
C THR A 12 24.95 40.55 1.25
N THR A 13 25.15 40.01 2.45
CA THR A 13 24.95 38.59 2.67
C THR A 13 23.47 38.34 2.45
N SER A 14 23.11 37.99 1.22
CA SER A 14 21.81 37.39 0.93
C SER A 14 21.73 36.16 1.82
N SER A 15 21.04 36.29 2.95
CA SER A 15 20.74 35.17 3.82
C SER A 15 19.79 34.29 3.02
N ARG A 16 20.37 33.33 2.28
CA ARG A 16 19.60 32.18 1.78
C ARG A 16 19.04 31.51 3.02
N LYS A 17 17.79 31.83 3.32
CA LYS A 17 17.00 31.15 4.35
C LYS A 17 17.19 29.65 4.10
N PRO A 18 17.48 28.84 5.13
CA PRO A 18 17.67 27.42 4.92
C PRO A 18 16.42 26.88 4.23
N ASN A 19 16.63 26.29 3.04
CA ASN A 19 15.58 25.66 2.26
C ASN A 19 14.82 24.71 3.19
N ALA A 20 13.50 24.90 3.24
CA ALA A 20 12.55 24.38 4.23
C ALA A 20 13.02 23.14 5.02
N LEU A 21 12.82 23.17 6.35
CA LEU A 21 13.00 22.01 7.25
C LEU A 21 12.09 20.81 6.91
N GLY A 22 11.35 20.86 5.81
CA GLY A 22 10.44 19.84 5.33
C GLY A 22 11.01 19.03 4.16
N PRO A 23 10.34 17.92 3.81
CA PRO A 23 10.70 17.16 2.63
C PRO A 23 10.67 18.05 1.38
N LYS A 24 11.69 17.95 0.51
CA LYS A 24 11.73 18.69 -0.75
C LYS A 24 10.42 18.45 -1.53
N LYS A 25 9.89 19.49 -2.18
CA LYS A 25 8.72 19.37 -3.07
C LYS A 25 8.97 18.21 -4.06
N GLY A 26 8.15 17.15 -3.97
CA GLY A 26 8.29 15.91 -4.74
C GLY A 26 8.71 14.67 -3.92
N ALA A 27 9.55 14.85 -2.89
CA ALA A 27 9.94 13.77 -1.98
C ALA A 27 9.08 13.80 -0.72
N ARG A 28 7.78 13.48 -0.82
CA ARG A 28 6.82 13.59 0.29
C ARG A 28 7.10 12.67 1.48
N VAL A 29 7.97 11.66 1.31
CA VAL A 29 8.25 10.66 2.35
C VAL A 29 9.74 10.67 2.68
N ILE A 30 10.08 11.07 3.91
CA ILE A 30 11.44 10.97 4.44
C ILE A 30 11.60 9.59 5.07
N ALA A 31 12.67 8.87 4.70
CA ALA A 31 12.97 7.59 5.31
C ALA A 31 13.35 7.75 6.80
N PRO A 32 12.85 6.88 7.69
CA PRO A 32 13.24 6.93 9.09
C PRO A 32 14.72 6.59 9.24
N LYS A 33 15.45 7.42 9.99
CA LYS A 33 16.88 7.21 10.27
C LYS A 33 17.14 6.39 11.55
N LYS A 34 16.19 6.42 12.50
CA LYS A 34 16.30 5.71 13.78
C LYS A 34 16.04 4.21 13.58
N ALA A 35 16.88 3.36 14.15
CA ALA A 35 16.80 1.90 13.99
C ALA A 35 15.44 1.31 14.43
N SER A 36 14.85 1.82 15.51
CA SER A 36 13.52 1.43 16.00
C SER A 36 12.43 1.68 14.95
N LEU A 37 12.43 2.86 14.33
CA LEU A 37 11.46 3.26 13.30
C LEU A 37 11.65 2.49 12.00
N VAL A 38 12.89 2.11 11.66
CA VAL A 38 13.15 1.22 10.51
C VAL A 38 12.54 -0.16 10.76
N ARG A 39 12.71 -0.72 11.97
CA ARG A 39 12.09 -2.00 12.36
C ARG A 39 10.57 -1.92 12.30
N GLN A 40 9.97 -0.87 12.86
CA GLN A 40 8.52 -0.65 12.81
C GLN A 40 7.99 -0.54 11.38
N LYS A 41 8.67 0.22 10.50
CA LYS A 41 8.29 0.35 9.09
C LYS A 41 8.31 -1.01 8.37
N LYS A 42 9.30 -1.87 8.66
CA LYS A 42 9.37 -3.23 8.10
C LYS A 42 8.22 -4.09 8.61
N MET A 43 7.90 -4.03 9.90
CA MET A 43 6.77 -4.76 10.50
C MET A 43 5.44 -4.34 9.87
N ASN A 44 5.18 -3.02 9.78
CA ASN A 44 3.97 -2.49 9.17
C ASN A 44 3.83 -2.96 7.72
N LYS A 45 4.91 -2.92 6.92
CA LYS A 45 4.88 -3.40 5.53
C LYS A 45 4.47 -4.88 5.44
N LYS A 46 4.98 -5.74 6.32
CA LYS A 46 4.63 -7.18 6.35
C LYS A 46 3.16 -7.39 6.73
N PHE A 47 2.68 -6.71 7.76
CA PHE A 47 1.30 -6.84 8.21
C PHE A 47 0.30 -6.31 7.20
N THR A 48 0.57 -5.15 6.60
CA THR A 48 -0.28 -4.61 5.54
C THR A 48 -0.34 -5.55 4.34
N ALA A 49 0.79 -6.11 3.88
CA ALA A 49 0.79 -7.07 2.79
C ALA A 49 -0.06 -8.32 3.10
N GLY A 50 0.04 -8.86 4.33
CA GLY A 50 -0.77 -10.00 4.75
C GLY A 50 -2.27 -9.69 4.84
N LEU A 51 -2.62 -8.48 5.31
CA LEU A 51 -4.02 -8.03 5.31
C LEU A 51 -4.56 -7.88 3.89
N THR A 52 -3.78 -7.29 2.98
CA THR A 52 -4.15 -7.16 1.56
C THR A 52 -4.38 -8.53 0.92
N ALA A 53 -3.47 -9.48 1.12
CA ALA A 53 -3.63 -10.84 0.58
C ALA A 53 -4.90 -11.54 1.12
N LYS A 54 -5.23 -11.35 2.42
CA LYS A 54 -6.49 -11.86 2.99
C LYS A 54 -7.70 -11.19 2.36
N THR A 55 -7.66 -9.88 2.15
CA THR A 55 -8.77 -9.17 1.51
C THR A 55 -8.96 -9.60 0.05
N GLU A 56 -7.88 -9.79 -0.70
CA GLU A 56 -7.92 -10.29 -2.09
C GLU A 56 -8.53 -11.69 -2.13
N ARG A 57 -8.12 -12.57 -1.21
CA ARG A 57 -8.71 -13.90 -1.08
C ARG A 57 -10.20 -13.86 -0.78
N THR A 58 -10.63 -13.04 0.20
CA THR A 58 -12.06 -12.90 0.52
C THR A 58 -12.87 -12.31 -0.64
N LEU A 59 -12.30 -11.37 -1.40
CA LEU A 59 -12.93 -10.85 -2.62
C LEU A 59 -13.03 -11.91 -3.70
N ALA A 60 -11.98 -12.70 -3.92
CA ALA A 60 -11.98 -13.81 -4.89
C ALA A 60 -12.98 -14.91 -4.49
N GLU A 61 -13.06 -15.26 -3.21
CA GLU A 61 -14.06 -16.22 -2.70
C GLU A 61 -15.48 -15.71 -2.92
N ARG A 62 -15.74 -14.43 -2.65
CA ARG A 62 -17.04 -13.81 -2.94
C ARG A 62 -17.33 -13.70 -4.44
N ALA A 63 -16.34 -13.37 -5.25
CA ALA A 63 -16.47 -13.27 -6.70
C ALA A 63 -16.70 -14.65 -7.33
N GLY A 64 -15.91 -15.67 -6.96
CA GLY A 64 -16.10 -17.05 -7.41
C GLY A 64 -17.42 -17.64 -6.91
N HIS A 65 -17.84 -17.32 -5.68
CA HIS A 65 -19.18 -17.65 -5.20
C HIS A 65 -20.27 -16.92 -6.02
N LEU A 66 -20.05 -15.67 -6.40
CA LEU A 66 -20.97 -14.93 -7.27
C LEU A 66 -20.98 -15.46 -8.71
N GLU A 67 -19.87 -15.97 -9.24
CA GLU A 67 -19.84 -16.64 -10.55
C GLU A 67 -20.66 -17.95 -10.53
N LEU A 68 -20.66 -18.65 -9.38
CA LEU A 68 -21.52 -19.82 -9.16
C LEU A 68 -23.01 -19.43 -9.00
N LEU A 69 -23.31 -18.26 -8.43
CA LEU A 69 -24.69 -17.77 -8.24
C LEU A 69 -25.27 -17.07 -9.48
N ALA A 70 -24.47 -16.33 -10.24
CA ALA A 70 -24.90 -15.56 -11.41
C ALA A 70 -25.12 -16.43 -12.65
N GLY A 71 -24.88 -17.75 -12.56
CA GLY A 71 -25.00 -18.67 -13.68
C GLY A 71 -23.85 -18.49 -14.66
N GLY A 72 -22.79 -19.27 -14.47
CA GLY A 72 -21.68 -19.39 -15.42
C GLY A 72 -22.15 -19.90 -16.79
N LYS A 73 -22.68 -19.00 -17.63
CA LYS A 73 -22.91 -19.25 -19.05
C LYS A 73 -21.60 -19.05 -19.81
N LYS A 74 -20.82 -20.12 -19.89
CA LYS A 74 -20.26 -20.52 -21.18
C LYS A 74 -20.72 -21.93 -21.45
N ASN A 75 -21.60 -22.02 -22.44
CA ASN A 75 -22.02 -23.20 -23.15
C ASN A 75 -20.88 -24.24 -23.19
N LYS A 76 -21.07 -25.35 -22.49
CA LYS A 76 -20.45 -26.61 -22.83
C LYS A 76 -21.59 -27.62 -22.94
N ASP A 77 -22.19 -27.60 -24.11
CA ASP A 77 -22.96 -28.73 -24.59
C ASP A 77 -22.10 -29.99 -24.44
N GLY A 78 -22.57 -30.96 -23.67
CA GLY A 78 -21.94 -32.29 -23.63
C GLY A 78 -21.84 -32.92 -22.25
N LYS A 79 -22.93 -33.64 -21.88
CA LYS A 79 -22.95 -34.97 -21.25
C LYS A 79 -22.11 -35.24 -19.98
N ASN A 80 -22.84 -35.78 -18.99
CA ASN A 80 -22.42 -36.62 -17.87
C ASN A 80 -21.73 -35.85 -16.73
N GLY A 81 -22.06 -36.05 -15.46
CA GLY A 81 -22.90 -37.04 -14.80
C GLY A 81 -22.75 -36.84 -13.30
N ASP A 82 -23.74 -37.32 -12.60
CA ASP A 82 -23.98 -37.23 -11.16
C ASP A 82 -22.74 -37.46 -10.26
N ALA A 83 -22.50 -36.53 -9.35
CA ALA A 83 -21.75 -36.79 -8.11
C ALA A 83 -22.29 -35.93 -6.96
N ALA A 84 -23.62 -35.97 -6.77
CA ALA A 84 -24.28 -35.51 -5.56
C ALA A 84 -25.08 -36.68 -4.97
N GLY A 85 -24.45 -37.44 -4.07
CA GLY A 85 -25.18 -38.37 -3.20
C GLY A 85 -24.40 -39.59 -2.72
N LYS A 86 -24.00 -39.61 -1.45
CA LYS A 86 -24.41 -40.58 -0.41
C LYS A 86 -23.36 -40.72 0.69
N GLY A 87 -23.81 -40.58 1.94
CA GLY A 87 -22.99 -40.92 3.11
C GLY A 87 -23.46 -40.44 4.48
N LYS A 88 -24.76 -40.20 4.71
CA LYS A 88 -25.31 -40.15 6.08
C LYS A 88 -25.97 -41.50 6.37
N LYS A 89 -25.28 -42.36 7.12
CA LYS A 89 -25.85 -43.49 7.86
C LYS A 89 -25.13 -43.53 9.20
N GLY A 90 -25.87 -43.23 10.27
CA GLY A 90 -25.41 -43.51 11.62
C GLY A 90 -25.42 -45.01 11.88
N THR A 91 -24.55 -45.48 12.76
CA THR A 91 -24.76 -46.72 13.50
C THR A 91 -24.06 -46.58 14.85
N THR A 92 -24.86 -46.77 15.89
CA THR A 92 -24.53 -46.97 17.30
C THR A 92 -23.58 -48.15 17.50
N GLY A 93 -22.67 -48.03 18.46
CA GLY A 93 -21.78 -49.08 18.96
C GLY A 93 -20.85 -48.51 20.01
#